data_AF-A0AAV6TPK5-F1
#
_entry.id   AF-A0AAV6TPK5-F1
#
_cell.length_a   1.000
_cell.length_b   1.000
_cell.length_c   1.000
_cell.angle_alpha   90.00
_cell.angle_beta   90.00
_cell.angle_gamma   90.00
#
_symmetry.space_group_name_H-M   'P 1'
#
loop_
_entity.id
_entity.type
_entity.pdbx_description
1 polymer ?
#
loop_
_entity_poly.entity_id
_entity_poly.type
_entity_poly.pdbx_seq_one_letter_code
_entity_poly.pdbx_strand_id
1 'polypeptide(L)'
;MIPSFYETCRNQLVSKLAAVEYVALTTDVWTSDTNSSFVSITGHYVYNNTLSSSVLETKQLVENHTGANIASAIAEVLENYSISSKVVTVVADNAANMKNAIEEHLKLPYQPCVAHTLNLVAEDALSVSETLKDIVKKCRSLVGHFKSSTISTAKLQQAQDQLGLIALV
;
A
#
# COMPACT_ATOMS: atom_id res chain seq x y z
N MET A 1 14.19 16.51 -20.20
CA MET A 1 12.92 17.18 -19.86
C MET A 1 12.25 16.56 -18.64
N ILE A 2 12.06 15.23 -18.58
CA ILE A 2 11.52 14.54 -17.40
C ILE A 2 12.46 14.65 -16.17
N PRO A 3 13.79 14.42 -16.27
CA PRO A 3 14.67 14.52 -15.10
C PRO A 3 14.73 15.93 -14.50
N SER A 4 14.78 16.97 -15.34
CA SER A 4 14.80 18.37 -14.89
C SER A 4 13.51 18.80 -14.20
N PHE A 5 12.36 18.29 -14.67
CA PHE A 5 11.07 18.56 -14.03
C PHE A 5 10.98 17.86 -12.67
N TYR A 6 11.42 16.59 -12.60
CA TYR A 6 11.53 15.84 -11.36
C TYR A 6 12.37 16.58 -10.32
N GLU A 7 13.59 17.02 -10.67
CA GLU A 7 14.45 17.75 -9.73
C GLU A 7 13.80 19.06 -9.26
N THR A 8 13.06 19.75 -10.14
CA THR A 8 12.33 20.96 -9.77
C THR A 8 11.24 20.66 -8.73
N CYS A 9 10.41 19.64 -8.97
CA CYS A 9 9.37 19.21 -8.03
C CYS A 9 9.96 18.73 -6.71
N ARG A 10 11.05 17.94 -6.76
CA ARG A 10 11.77 17.45 -5.59
C ARG A 10 12.29 18.60 -4.74
N ASN A 11 12.95 19.59 -5.35
CA ASN A 11 13.49 20.74 -4.62
C ASN A 11 12.39 21.59 -3.97
N GLN A 12 11.24 21.74 -4.64
CA GLN A 12 10.06 22.39 -4.05
C GLN A 12 9.53 21.60 -2.85
N LEU A 13 9.47 20.28 -2.95
CA LEU A 13 9.04 19.41 -1.85
C LEU A 13 10.00 19.49 -0.66
N VAL A 14 11.32 19.40 -0.90
CA VAL A 14 12.34 19.56 0.16
C VAL A 14 12.19 20.91 0.85
N SER A 15 11.97 21.99 0.10
CA SER A 15 11.76 23.32 0.67
C SER A 15 10.51 23.39 1.57
N LYS A 16 9.40 22.75 1.16
CA LYS A 16 8.19 22.65 1.99
C LYS A 16 8.43 21.82 3.24
N LEU A 17 9.07 20.66 3.11
CA LEU A 17 9.38 19.77 4.23
C LEU A 17 10.38 20.41 5.22
N ALA A 18 11.27 21.27 4.74
CA ALA A 18 12.16 22.06 5.60
C ALA A 18 11.38 23.06 6.47
N ALA A 19 10.33 23.67 5.92
CA ALA A 19 9.51 24.69 6.58
C ALA A 19 8.47 24.14 7.58
N VAL A 20 8.16 22.84 7.54
CA VAL A 20 7.24 22.21 8.50
C VAL A 20 7.99 21.60 9.68
N GLU A 21 7.35 21.56 10.83
CA GLU A 21 7.91 20.99 12.06
C GLU A 21 7.61 19.50 12.20
N TYR A 22 6.43 19.07 11.73
CA TYR A 22 5.91 17.71 11.92
C TYR A 22 5.51 17.07 10.59
N VAL A 23 5.81 15.78 10.46
CA VAL A 23 5.43 14.95 9.32
C VAL A 23 4.88 13.63 9.84
N ALA A 24 3.68 13.26 9.40
CA ALA A 24 3.16 11.91 9.54
C ALA A 24 3.46 11.13 8.25
N LEU A 25 3.73 9.83 8.36
CA LEU A 25 4.02 8.99 7.21
C LEU A 25 2.91 7.97 7.00
N THR A 26 2.60 7.68 5.75
CA THR A 26 1.97 6.41 5.36
C THR A 26 2.96 5.61 4.55
N THR A 27 2.99 4.29 4.77
CA THR A 27 3.84 3.37 4.01
C THR A 27 3.09 2.09 3.68
N ASP A 28 3.33 1.59 2.47
CA ASP A 28 2.75 0.36 1.98
C ASP A 28 3.79 -0.46 1.23
N VAL A 29 3.77 -1.78 1.43
CA VAL A 29 4.57 -2.72 0.66
C VAL A 29 3.64 -3.50 -0.26
N TRP A 30 3.83 -3.30 -1.55
CA TRP A 30 2.96 -3.86 -2.57
C TRP A 30 3.77 -4.59 -3.63
N THR A 31 3.13 -5.55 -4.28
CA THR A 31 3.73 -6.33 -5.37
C THR A 31 3.10 -5.92 -6.68
N SER A 32 3.91 -5.60 -7.68
CA SER A 32 3.46 -5.28 -9.03
C SER A 32 2.95 -6.51 -9.78
N ASP A 33 2.25 -6.29 -10.88
CA ASP A 33 1.81 -7.36 -11.79
C ASP A 33 2.98 -8.17 -12.38
N THR A 34 4.19 -7.61 -12.37
CA THR A 34 5.44 -8.27 -12.78
C THR A 34 6.13 -9.01 -11.63
N ASN A 35 5.44 -9.24 -10.51
CA ASN A 35 5.96 -9.87 -9.29
C ASN A 35 7.18 -9.15 -8.68
N SER A 36 7.28 -7.84 -8.88
CA SER A 36 8.31 -7.02 -8.24
C SER A 36 7.73 -6.32 -7.02
N SER A 37 8.44 -6.37 -5.89
CA SER A 37 7.99 -5.73 -4.66
C SER A 37 8.48 -4.29 -4.57
N PHE A 38 7.64 -3.42 -4.01
CA PHE A 38 7.92 -2.02 -3.82
C PHE A 38 7.49 -1.59 -2.43
N VAL A 39 8.20 -0.61 -1.88
CA VAL A 39 7.76 0.18 -0.73
C VAL A 39 7.48 1.60 -1.22
N SER A 40 6.29 2.11 -0.90
CA SER A 40 5.89 3.48 -1.18
C SER A 40 5.77 4.25 0.12
N ILE A 41 6.45 5.38 0.24
CA ILE A 41 6.46 6.23 1.44
C ILE A 41 5.87 7.58 1.09
N THR A 42 4.81 7.97 1.78
CA THR A 42 4.10 9.24 1.60
C THR A 42 4.19 10.07 2.86
N GLY A 43 4.62 11.32 2.72
CA GLY A 43 4.63 12.30 3.80
C GLY A 43 3.36 13.12 3.82
N HIS A 44 2.77 13.27 5.01
CA HIS A 44 1.60 14.09 5.30
C HIS A 44 2.00 15.20 6.27
N TYR A 45 1.71 16.44 5.91
CA TYR A 45 2.15 17.61 6.66
C TYR A 45 1.21 18.78 6.44
N VAL A 46 1.18 19.72 7.40
CA VAL A 46 0.42 20.97 7.26
C VAL A 46 1.37 22.05 6.78
N TYR A 47 1.09 22.63 5.62
CA TYR A 47 1.85 23.73 5.04
C TYR A 47 0.88 24.86 4.68
N ASN A 48 1.14 26.08 5.15
CA ASN A 48 0.25 27.23 4.98
C ASN A 48 -1.22 26.92 5.36
N ASN A 49 -1.42 26.35 6.56
CA ASN A 49 -2.73 25.94 7.10
C ASN A 49 -3.51 24.96 6.22
N THR A 50 -2.84 24.26 5.30
CA THR A 50 -3.44 23.28 4.41
C THR A 50 -2.79 21.93 4.60
N LEU A 51 -3.60 20.89 4.80
CA LEU A 51 -3.12 19.52 4.80
C LEU A 51 -2.62 19.16 3.41
N SER A 52 -1.34 18.81 3.33
CA SER A 52 -0.66 18.40 2.11
C SER A 52 -0.17 16.97 2.24
N SER A 53 -0.09 16.26 1.12
CA SER A 53 0.44 14.91 1.06
C SER A 53 1.30 14.77 -0.20
N SER A 54 2.43 14.08 -0.08
CA SER A 54 3.37 13.90 -1.18
C SER A 54 4.06 12.56 -1.06
N VAL A 55 4.07 11.80 -2.16
CA VAL A 55 4.90 10.60 -2.26
C VAL A 55 6.35 11.07 -2.22
N LEU A 56 7.08 10.62 -1.20
CA LEU A 56 8.50 10.95 -1.04
C LEU A 56 9.33 10.06 -1.94
N GLU A 57 9.03 8.76 -1.91
CA GLU A 57 9.70 7.77 -2.73
C GLU A 57 8.82 6.53 -2.94
N THR A 58 9.00 5.88 -4.08
CA THR A 58 8.54 4.51 -4.32
C THR A 58 9.74 3.72 -4.80
N LYS A 59 10.20 2.79 -3.97
CA LYS A 59 11.47 2.09 -4.17
C LYS A 59 11.22 0.60 -4.30
N GLN A 60 11.89 -0.03 -5.26
CA GLN A 60 11.84 -1.48 -5.42
C GLN A 60 12.57 -2.15 -4.26
N LEU A 61 11.92 -3.12 -3.60
CA LEU A 61 12.54 -4.01 -2.64
C LEU A 61 13.04 -5.25 -3.38
N VAL A 62 14.36 -5.28 -3.64
CA VAL A 62 15.01 -6.41 -4.33
C VAL A 62 15.34 -7.55 -3.36
N GLU A 63 15.45 -7.23 -2.07
CA GLU A 63 15.77 -8.19 -1.02
C GLU A 63 14.50 -8.78 -0.36
N ASN A 64 14.69 -9.79 0.50
CA ASN A 64 13.61 -10.33 1.33
C ASN A 64 12.92 -9.23 2.14
N HIS A 65 11.59 -9.30 2.28
CA HIS A 65 10.77 -8.31 2.98
C HIS A 65 10.86 -8.45 4.51
N THR A 66 12.08 -8.57 5.04
CA THR A 66 12.34 -8.55 6.47
C THR A 66 12.09 -7.16 7.03
N GLY A 67 11.78 -7.07 8.33
CA GLY A 67 11.60 -5.77 8.99
C GLY A 67 12.85 -4.88 8.87
N ALA A 68 14.04 -5.46 8.94
CA ALA A 68 15.31 -4.75 8.78
C ALA A 68 15.47 -4.09 7.40
N ASN A 69 15.11 -4.81 6.32
CA ASN A 69 15.26 -4.30 4.96
C ASN A 69 14.25 -3.20 4.64
N ILE A 70 13.01 -3.37 5.11
CA ILE A 70 11.97 -2.35 5.00
C ILE A 70 12.39 -1.10 5.80
N ALA A 71 12.90 -1.28 7.03
CA ALA A 71 13.37 -0.19 7.85
C ALA A 71 14.52 0.57 7.19
N SER A 72 15.50 -0.13 6.60
CA SER A 72 16.60 0.48 5.85
C SER A 72 16.09 1.36 4.70
N ALA A 73 15.15 0.84 3.90
CA ALA A 73 14.56 1.59 2.80
C ALA A 73 13.80 2.84 3.28
N ILE A 74 13.05 2.74 4.39
CA ILE A 74 12.37 3.91 4.98
C ILE A 74 13.40 4.91 5.51
N ALA A 75 14.41 4.47 6.27
CA ALA A 75 15.42 5.33 6.87
C ALA A 75 16.18 6.16 5.83
N GLU A 76 16.55 5.55 4.70
CA GLU A 76 17.20 6.23 3.58
C GLU A 76 16.32 7.38 3.04
N VAL A 77 15.02 7.16 2.90
CA VAL A 77 14.07 8.20 2.47
C VAL A 77 13.99 9.33 3.50
N LEU A 78 13.94 9.00 4.79
CA LEU A 78 13.89 10.04 5.84
C LEU A 78 15.16 10.90 5.87
N GLU A 79 16.32 10.29 5.65
CA GLU A 79 17.60 10.99 5.55
C GLU A 79 17.67 11.85 4.29
N ASN A 80 17.29 11.30 3.12
CA ASN A 80 17.27 12.00 1.83
C ASN A 80 16.42 13.27 1.85
N TYR A 81 15.34 13.29 2.64
CA TYR A 81 14.47 14.44 2.81
C TYR A 81 14.75 15.25 4.10
N SER A 82 15.72 14.83 4.91
CA SER A 82 16.09 15.47 6.19
C SER A 82 14.90 15.64 7.15
N ILE A 83 14.05 14.61 7.24
CA ILE A 83 12.83 14.63 8.06
C ILE A 83 12.84 13.62 9.22
N SER A 84 13.93 12.88 9.45
CA SER A 84 13.99 11.83 10.47
C SER A 84 13.56 12.30 11.87
N SER A 85 13.93 13.52 12.26
CA SER A 85 13.54 14.13 13.56
C SER A 85 12.15 14.76 13.58
N LYS A 86 11.48 14.83 12.43
CA LYS A 86 10.15 15.46 12.26
C LYS A 86 9.02 14.43 12.23
N VAL A 87 9.34 13.14 12.16
CA VAL A 87 8.34 12.08 12.04
C VAL A 87 7.58 11.92 13.36
N VAL A 88 6.28 12.21 13.34
CA VAL A 88 5.42 12.07 14.53
C VAL A 88 4.74 10.71 14.61
N THR A 89 4.50 10.07 13.48
CA THR A 89 3.93 8.72 13.41
C THR A 89 4.08 8.14 12.01
N VAL A 90 4.05 6.81 11.92
CA VAL A 90 4.02 6.04 10.68
C VAL A 90 2.80 5.14 10.69
N VAL A 91 1.93 5.32 9.71
CA VAL A 91 0.78 4.46 9.44
C VAL A 91 1.19 3.44 8.38
N ALA A 92 1.00 2.15 8.66
CA ALA A 92 1.22 1.09 7.69
C ALA A 92 0.13 0.03 7.79
N ASP A 93 0.13 -0.95 6.88
CA ASP A 93 -0.70 -2.14 7.06
C ASP A 93 -0.37 -2.87 8.38
N ASN A 94 -1.20 -3.84 8.74
CA ASN A 94 -1.02 -4.58 10.00
C ASN A 94 -0.02 -5.73 9.85
N ALA A 95 0.83 -5.71 8.81
CA ALA A 95 1.77 -6.79 8.58
C ALA A 95 2.87 -6.79 9.65
N ALA A 96 3.23 -7.99 10.12
CA ALA A 96 4.18 -8.15 11.21
C ALA A 96 5.57 -7.58 10.89
N ASN A 97 5.99 -7.68 9.63
CA ASN A 97 7.24 -7.11 9.14
C ASN A 97 7.21 -5.57 9.10
N MET A 98 6.08 -4.94 8.75
CA MET A 98 5.92 -3.48 8.80
C MET A 98 5.99 -2.96 10.24
N LYS A 99 5.25 -3.60 11.15
CA LYS A 99 5.31 -3.27 12.58
C LYS A 99 6.74 -3.42 13.12
N ASN A 100 7.40 -4.54 12.82
CA ASN A 100 8.79 -4.79 13.23
C ASN A 100 9.77 -3.76 12.64
N ALA A 101 9.64 -3.40 11.36
CA ALA A 101 10.46 -2.36 10.75
C ALA A 101 10.33 -1.01 11.49
N ILE A 102 9.10 -0.59 11.79
CA ILE A 102 8.82 0.73 12.33
C ILE A 102 9.16 0.81 13.83
N GLU A 103 8.65 -0.12 14.65
CA GLU A 103 8.82 -0.06 16.10
C GLU A 103 10.17 -0.62 16.55
N GLU A 104 10.64 -1.72 15.93
CA GLU A 104 11.85 -2.39 16.41
C GLU A 104 13.13 -1.88 15.78
N HIS A 105 13.11 -1.55 14.49
CA HIS A 105 14.31 -1.07 13.80
C HIS A 105 14.40 0.46 13.75
N LEU A 106 13.32 1.15 13.37
CA LEU A 106 13.32 2.62 13.27
C LEU A 106 13.05 3.33 14.60
N LYS A 107 12.46 2.64 15.58
CA LYS A 107 12.06 3.22 16.87
C LYS A 107 11.11 4.42 16.70
N LEU A 108 10.23 4.35 15.70
CA LEU A 108 9.24 5.38 15.39
C LEU A 108 7.84 4.97 15.89
N PRO A 109 6.96 5.93 16.22
CA PRO A 109 5.59 5.63 16.60
C PRO A 109 4.81 4.99 15.44
N TYR A 110 4.23 3.82 15.67
CA TYR A 110 3.46 3.07 14.69
C TYR A 110 1.95 3.21 14.91
N GLN A 111 1.19 3.28 13.81
CA GLN A 111 -0.27 3.20 13.82
C GLN A 111 -0.74 2.18 12.78
N PRO A 112 -1.62 1.23 13.15
CA PRO A 112 -2.20 0.30 12.19
C PRO A 112 -3.15 1.02 11.22
N CYS A 113 -3.18 0.55 9.98
CA CYS A 113 -4.11 1.05 8.99
C CYS A 113 -5.55 0.70 9.39
N VAL A 114 -6.39 1.73 9.57
CA VAL A 114 -7.81 1.56 9.92
C VAL A 114 -8.55 0.81 8.82
N ALA A 115 -8.28 1.11 7.55
CA ALA A 115 -8.93 0.43 6.42
C ALA A 115 -8.60 -1.08 6.40
N HIS A 116 -7.33 -1.43 6.61
CA HIS A 116 -6.93 -2.83 6.71
C HIS A 116 -7.55 -3.52 7.92
N THR A 117 -7.60 -2.84 9.07
CA THR A 117 -8.25 -3.34 10.28
C THR A 117 -9.74 -3.60 10.06
N LEU A 118 -10.45 -2.70 9.37
CA LEU A 118 -11.85 -2.90 9.00
C LEU A 118 -12.04 -4.08 8.05
N ASN A 119 -11.13 -4.27 7.09
CA ASN A 119 -11.15 -5.45 6.22
C ASN A 119 -11.00 -6.75 7.03
N LEU A 120 -10.07 -6.80 7.98
CA LEU A 120 -9.90 -7.96 8.87
C LEU A 120 -11.16 -8.24 9.70
N VAL A 121 -11.84 -7.21 10.20
CA VAL A 121 -13.12 -7.37 10.91
C VAL A 121 -14.19 -7.98 10.01
N ALA A 122 -14.29 -7.51 8.75
CA ALA A 122 -15.25 -8.07 7.80
C ALA A 122 -14.93 -9.54 7.45
N GLU A 123 -13.66 -9.87 7.23
CA GLU A 123 -13.21 -11.23 7.00
C GLU A 123 -13.49 -12.16 8.19
N ASP A 124 -13.19 -11.70 9.40
CA ASP A 124 -13.44 -12.44 10.63
C ASP A 124 -14.94 -12.69 10.83
N ALA A 125 -15.77 -11.67 10.65
CA ALA A 125 -17.23 -11.78 10.76
C ALA A 125 -17.82 -12.79 9.76
N LEU A 126 -17.34 -12.79 8.52
CA LEU A 126 -17.74 -13.80 7.51
C LEU A 126 -17.28 -15.20 7.87
N SER A 127 -16.19 -15.33 8.62
CA SER A 127 -15.65 -16.61 9.06
C SER A 127 -16.42 -17.23 10.24
N VAL A 128 -17.24 -16.46 10.97
CA VAL A 128 -17.98 -17.00 12.13
C VAL A 128 -19.03 -18.03 11.71
N SER A 129 -19.65 -17.88 10.55
CA SER A 129 -20.69 -18.79 10.06
C SER A 129 -20.14 -19.81 9.07
N GLU A 130 -20.26 -21.10 9.39
CA GLU A 130 -19.92 -22.17 8.44
C GLU A 130 -20.75 -22.09 7.15
N THR A 131 -22.00 -21.66 7.23
CA THR A 131 -22.83 -21.42 6.04
C THR A 131 -22.26 -20.32 5.15
N LEU A 132 -21.83 -19.19 5.73
CA LEU A 132 -21.22 -18.10 4.96
C LEU A 132 -19.87 -18.51 4.38
N LYS A 133 -19.03 -19.22 5.15
CA LYS A 133 -17.77 -19.81 4.67
C LYS A 133 -18.00 -20.70 3.45
N ASP A 134 -19.00 -21.58 3.50
CA ASP A 134 -19.33 -22.48 2.40
C ASP A 134 -19.79 -21.73 1.16
N ILE A 135 -20.61 -20.69 1.33
CA ILE A 135 -21.06 -19.82 0.21
C ILE A 135 -19.86 -19.13 -0.41
N VAL A 136 -19.02 -18.47 0.40
CA VAL A 136 -17.80 -17.77 -0.07
C VAL A 136 -16.86 -18.75 -0.79
N LYS A 137 -16.70 -19.98 -0.27
CA LYS A 137 -15.89 -21.02 -0.90
C LYS A 137 -16.43 -21.42 -2.27
N LYS A 138 -17.75 -21.60 -2.42
CA LYS A 138 -18.39 -21.89 -3.71
C LYS A 138 -18.22 -20.73 -4.70
N CYS A 139 -18.42 -19.49 -4.25
CA CYS A 139 -18.17 -18.30 -5.07
C CYS A 139 -16.72 -18.22 -5.55
N ARG A 140 -15.75 -18.42 -4.64
CA ARG A 140 -14.31 -18.46 -4.98
C ARG A 140 -13.98 -19.57 -5.97
N SER A 141 -14.57 -20.76 -5.80
CA SER A 141 -14.37 -21.88 -6.74
C SER A 141 -14.90 -21.56 -8.14
N LEU A 142 -16.05 -20.90 -8.23
CA LEU A 142 -16.65 -20.50 -9.50
C LEU A 142 -15.77 -19.45 -10.20
N VAL A 143 -15.40 -18.38 -9.49
CA VAL A 143 -14.52 -17.33 -10.02
C VAL A 143 -13.17 -17.92 -10.43
N GLY A 144 -12.61 -18.80 -9.60
CA GLY A 144 -11.35 -19.50 -9.88
C GLY A 144 -11.40 -20.29 -11.18
N HIS A 145 -12.47 -21.05 -11.43
CA HIS A 145 -12.65 -21.83 -12.66
C HIS A 145 -12.56 -20.97 -13.92
N PHE A 146 -13.23 -19.80 -13.92
CA PHE A 146 -13.19 -18.89 -15.06
C PHE A 146 -11.82 -18.22 -15.16
N LYS A 147 -11.30 -17.63 -14.08
CA LYS A 147 -9.97 -16.97 -14.09
C LYS A 147 -8.83 -17.88 -14.55
N SER A 148 -8.86 -19.17 -14.24
CA SER A 148 -7.81 -20.11 -14.61
C SER A 148 -7.91 -20.66 -16.05
N SER A 149 -9.02 -20.46 -16.75
CA SER A 149 -9.28 -21.04 -18.07
C SER A 149 -9.75 -19.98 -19.07
N THR A 150 -8.91 -19.73 -20.07
CA THR A 150 -9.23 -18.82 -21.18
C THR A 150 -10.44 -19.30 -21.98
N ILE A 151 -10.62 -20.61 -22.14
CA ILE A 151 -11.77 -21.21 -22.84
C ILE A 151 -13.06 -20.98 -22.04
N SER A 152 -13.04 -21.24 -20.74
CA SER A 152 -14.21 -21.04 -19.88
C SER A 152 -14.57 -19.56 -19.80
N THR A 153 -13.57 -18.67 -19.70
CA THR A 153 -13.78 -17.21 -19.71
C THR A 153 -14.41 -16.74 -21.01
N ALA A 154 -13.93 -17.22 -22.17
CA ALA A 154 -14.50 -16.86 -23.46
C ALA A 154 -15.95 -17.32 -23.60
N LYS A 155 -16.29 -18.53 -23.11
CA LYS A 155 -17.67 -19.03 -23.09
C LYS A 155 -18.57 -18.21 -22.17
N LEU A 156 -18.05 -17.78 -21.00
CA LEU A 156 -18.78 -16.92 -20.08
C LEU A 156 -19.09 -15.58 -20.74
N GLN A 157 -18.11 -14.95 -21.39
CA GLN A 157 -18.30 -13.69 -22.10
C GLN A 157 -19.37 -13.81 -23.18
N GLN A 158 -19.30 -14.87 -24.00
CA GLN A 158 -20.30 -15.13 -25.04
C GLN A 158 -21.72 -15.26 -24.46
N ALA A 159 -21.88 -15.94 -23.32
CA ALA A 159 -23.18 -16.07 -22.65
C ALA A 159 -23.65 -14.74 -22.06
N GLN A 160 -22.75 -13.91 -21.52
CA GLN A 160 -23.06 -12.57 -21.04
C GLN A 160 -23.56 -11.67 -22.17
N ASP A 161 -22.90 -11.70 -23.33
CA ASP A 161 -23.29 -10.94 -24.52
C ASP A 161 -24.70 -11.32 -25.01
N GLN A 162 -24.99 -12.63 -25.06
CA GLN A 162 -26.32 -13.15 -25.46
C GLN A 162 -27.44 -12.69 -24.52
N LEU A 163 -27.13 -12.52 -23.24
CA LEU A 163 -28.08 -12.09 -22.22
C LEU A 163 -28.14 -10.56 -22.05
N GLY A 164 -27.35 -9.80 -22.80
CA GLY A 164 -27.25 -8.34 -22.65
C GLY A 164 -26.66 -7.90 -21.31
N LEU A 165 -25.82 -8.75 -20.70
CA LEU A 165 -25.15 -8.46 -19.44
C LEU A 165 -23.78 -7.82 -19.70
N ILE A 166 -23.40 -6.88 -18.86
CA ILE A 166 -22.09 -6.23 -18.94
C ILE A 166 -21.01 -7.26 -18.57
N ALA A 167 -19.93 -7.28 -19.34
CA ALA A 167 -18.74 -8.07 -19.04
C ALA A 167 -18.25 -7.78 -17.61
N LEU A 168 -17.96 -8.82 -16.84
CA LEU A 168 -17.35 -8.66 -15.52
C LEU A 168 -15.88 -8.28 -15.74
N VAL A 169 -15.52 -7.04 -15.37
CA VAL A 169 -14.13 -6.54 -15.35
C VAL A 169 -13.32 -7.28 -14.29
#